data_AF-D3Q132-F1
#
_entry.id   AF-D3Q132-F1
#
_cell.length_a   1.000
_cell.length_b   1.000
_cell.length_c   1.000
_cell.angle_alpha   90.00
_cell.angle_beta   90.00
_cell.angle_gamma   90.00
#
_symmetry.space_group_name_H-M   'P 1'
#
loop_
_entity.id
_entity.type
_entity.pdbx_description
1 polymer ?
#
loop_
_entity_poly.entity_id
_entity_poly.type
_entity_poly.pdbx_seq_one_letter_code
_entity_poly.pdbx_strand_id
1 'polypeptide(L)'
;MNTQNLDYLLNDFIDRVPDVTHVLTVSADGLLIACNDELPEDDADRLAAIASGLVSLLAGAARALQADPVISCMAELYGGYMFSMSIPGGASLLALASYDCDIGQVGHELADLINKIGPSISPEARGQVSTANHGQ
;
A
#
# COMPACT_ATOMS: atom_id res chain seq x y z
N MET A 1 12.99 -10.81 2.27
CA MET A 1 13.53 -9.50 2.71
C MET A 1 12.78 -9.10 3.97
N ASN A 2 13.46 -8.51 4.97
CA ASN A 2 12.88 -8.15 6.27
C ASN A 2 11.94 -6.94 6.12
N THR A 3 10.84 -6.90 6.89
CA THR A 3 9.89 -5.78 6.96
C THR A 3 10.56 -4.41 7.13
N GLN A 4 11.66 -4.38 7.89
CA GLN A 4 12.52 -3.20 8.09
C GLN A 4 13.01 -2.51 6.81
N ASN A 5 13.20 -3.25 5.71
CA ASN A 5 13.60 -2.63 4.44
C ASN A 5 12.43 -1.92 3.76
N LEU A 6 11.21 -2.45 3.93
CA LEU A 6 10.01 -1.85 3.39
C LEU A 6 9.60 -0.62 4.20
N ASP A 7 9.65 -0.70 5.53
CA ASP A 7 9.41 0.45 6.41
C ASP A 7 10.35 1.61 6.06
N TYR A 8 11.64 1.32 5.80
CA TYR A 8 12.59 2.33 5.34
C TYR A 8 12.16 3.01 4.03
N LEU A 9 11.66 2.24 3.04
CA LEU A 9 11.20 2.80 1.76
C LEU A 9 9.94 3.65 1.92
N LEU A 10 9.06 3.29 2.85
CA LEU A 10 7.86 4.06 3.19
C LEU A 10 8.22 5.36 3.90
N ASN A 11 9.19 5.32 4.81
CA ASN A 11 9.74 6.52 5.46
C ASN A 11 10.45 7.44 4.47
N ASP A 12 11.35 6.92 3.60
CA ASP A 12 12.00 7.73 2.55
C ASP A 12 10.98 8.40 1.62
N PHE A 13 9.84 7.74 1.37
CA PHE A 13 8.77 8.29 0.55
C PHE A 13 8.10 9.49 1.22
N ILE A 14 7.66 9.38 2.48
CA ILE A 14 7.00 10.50 3.18
C ILE A 14 7.96 11.68 3.40
N ASP A 15 9.25 11.42 3.58
CA ASP A 15 10.27 12.47 3.73
C ASP A 15 10.48 13.27 2.43
N ARG A 16 10.29 12.63 1.27
CA ARG A 16 10.55 13.20 -0.06
C ARG A 16 9.32 13.79 -0.73
N VAL A 17 8.12 13.33 -0.37
CA VAL A 17 6.87 13.73 -1.02
C VAL A 17 6.10 14.64 -0.05
N PRO A 18 6.13 15.96 -0.26
CA PRO A 18 5.44 16.90 0.61
C PRO A 18 3.96 16.56 0.73
N ASP A 19 3.39 16.92 1.87
CA ASP A 19 1.96 16.84 2.16
C ASP A 19 1.37 15.42 2.27
N VAL A 20 2.17 14.37 2.03
CA VAL A 20 1.80 12.99 2.38
C VAL A 20 2.15 12.75 3.85
N THR A 21 1.18 12.32 4.64
CA THR A 21 1.36 12.12 6.09
C THR A 21 1.48 10.64 6.47
N HIS A 22 0.79 9.76 5.76
CA HIS A 22 0.80 8.34 6.06
C HIS A 22 0.83 7.51 4.79
N VAL A 23 1.57 6.41 4.84
CA VAL A 23 1.58 5.39 3.81
C VAL A 23 1.71 4.01 4.46
N LEU A 24 0.92 3.06 3.98
CA LEU A 24 1.02 1.67 4.40
C LEU A 24 0.83 0.72 3.23
N THR A 25 1.39 -0.47 3.38
CA THR A 25 1.26 -1.57 2.42
C THR A 25 0.53 -2.73 3.07
N VAL A 26 -0.45 -3.28 2.37
CA VAL A 26 -1.34 -4.33 2.84
C VAL A 26 -1.27 -5.52 1.90
N SER A 27 -1.28 -6.73 2.45
CA SER A 27 -1.26 -7.96 1.68
C SER A 27 -2.62 -8.26 1.04
N ALA A 28 -2.63 -9.21 0.10
CA ALA A 28 -3.86 -9.68 -0.54
C ALA A 28 -4.91 -10.26 0.43
N ASP A 29 -4.47 -10.76 1.59
CA ASP A 29 -5.32 -11.26 2.67
C ASP A 29 -5.67 -10.18 3.72
N GLY A 30 -5.25 -8.93 3.51
CA GLY A 30 -5.63 -7.79 4.33
C GLY A 30 -4.77 -7.55 5.57
N LEU A 31 -3.59 -8.18 5.65
CA LEU A 31 -2.65 -8.00 6.75
C LEU A 31 -1.69 -6.85 6.45
N LEU A 32 -1.35 -6.07 7.48
CA LEU A 32 -0.32 -5.04 7.38
C LEU A 32 1.02 -5.70 7.02
N ILE A 33 1.67 -5.19 5.97
CA ILE A 33 3.02 -5.60 5.59
C ILE A 33 4.04 -4.61 6.15
N ALA A 34 3.77 -3.31 6.02
CA ALA A 34 4.65 -2.22 6.45
C ALA A 34 3.87 -0.89 6.52
N CYS A 35 4.35 0.05 7.33
CA CYS A 35 3.89 1.43 7.39
C CYS A 35 5.06 2.39 7.65
N ASN A 36 4.86 3.69 7.44
CA ASN A 36 5.82 4.71 7.88
C ASN A 36 5.75 4.93 9.40
N ASP A 37 6.82 5.47 9.98
CA ASP A 37 6.99 5.60 11.43
C ASP A 37 6.06 6.65 12.07
N GLU A 38 5.49 7.55 11.27
CA GLU A 38 4.54 8.54 11.76
C GLU A 38 3.14 7.96 12.01
N LEU A 39 2.87 6.73 11.56
CA LEU A 39 1.60 6.05 11.77
C LEU A 39 1.68 5.13 13.01
N PRO A 40 0.88 5.38 14.07
CA PRO A 40 0.83 4.49 15.22
C PRO A 40 0.42 3.06 14.83
N GLU A 41 1.04 2.05 15.46
CA GLU A 41 0.85 0.63 15.12
C GLU A 41 -0.64 0.21 15.19
N ASP A 42 -1.36 0.61 16.24
CA ASP A 42 -2.79 0.33 16.40
C ASP A 42 -3.65 0.93 15.26
N ASP A 43 -3.26 2.12 14.78
CA ASP A 43 -3.94 2.79 13.66
C ASP A 43 -3.59 2.14 12.32
N ALA A 44 -2.35 1.66 12.16
CA ALA A 44 -1.89 0.95 10.98
C ALA A 44 -2.67 -0.36 10.74
N ASP A 45 -2.86 -1.16 11.79
CA ASP A 45 -3.66 -2.40 11.72
C ASP A 45 -5.11 -2.10 11.36
N ARG A 46 -5.69 -1.06 11.97
CA ARG A 46 -7.06 -0.63 11.66
C ARG A 46 -7.19 -0.17 10.20
N LEU A 47 -6.22 0.60 9.70
CA LEU A 47 -6.19 1.07 8.32
C LEU A 47 -5.97 -0.08 7.34
N ALA A 48 -5.18 -1.09 7.69
CA ALA A 48 -5.03 -2.30 6.87
C ALA A 48 -6.36 -3.05 6.69
N ALA A 49 -7.14 -3.20 7.77
CA ALA A 49 -8.48 -3.78 7.70
C ALA A 49 -9.43 -2.96 6.82
N ILE A 50 -9.39 -1.63 6.94
CA ILE A 50 -10.19 -0.71 6.10
C ILE A 50 -9.78 -0.84 4.63
N ALA A 51 -8.48 -0.85 4.33
CA ALA A 51 -7.94 -0.98 2.99
C ALA A 51 -8.37 -2.30 2.33
N SER A 52 -8.32 -3.41 3.08
CA SER A 52 -8.79 -4.72 2.60
C SER A 52 -10.28 -4.71 2.23
N GLY A 53 -11.11 -4.07 3.06
CA GLY A 53 -12.52 -3.85 2.77
C GLY A 53 -12.74 -3.02 1.50
N LEU A 54 -12.01 -1.91 1.37
CA LEU A 54 -12.06 -1.02 0.20
C LEU A 54 -11.68 -1.77 -1.10
N VAL A 55 -10.55 -2.48 -1.10
CA VAL A 55 -10.08 -3.27 -2.25
C VAL A 55 -11.12 -4.31 -2.64
N SER A 56 -11.70 -5.00 -1.65
CA SER A 56 -12.75 -6.01 -1.89
C SER A 56 -14.01 -5.41 -2.51
N LEU A 57 -14.45 -4.24 -2.04
CA LEU A 57 -15.61 -3.53 -2.59
C LEU A 57 -15.35 -3.06 -4.02
N LEU A 58 -14.19 -2.46 -4.29
CA LEU A 58 -13.82 -1.99 -5.62
C LEU A 58 -13.67 -3.16 -6.60
N ALA A 59 -13.07 -4.28 -6.18
CA ALA A 59 -13.01 -5.49 -6.99
C ALA A 59 -14.40 -6.06 -7.28
N GLY A 60 -15.31 -6.01 -6.31
CA GLY A 60 -16.72 -6.36 -6.50
C GLY A 60 -17.42 -5.47 -7.52
N ALA A 61 -17.22 -4.16 -7.42
CA ALA A 61 -17.77 -3.18 -8.36
C ALA A 61 -17.24 -3.40 -9.78
N ALA A 62 -15.93 -3.60 -9.95
CA ALA A 62 -15.33 -3.89 -11.25
C ALA A 62 -15.96 -5.13 -11.91
N ARG A 63 -16.12 -6.23 -11.15
CA ARG A 63 -16.80 -7.45 -11.63
C ARG A 63 -18.25 -7.18 -12.01
N ALA A 64 -19.01 -6.49 -11.17
CA ALA A 64 -20.41 -6.18 -11.41
C ALA A 64 -20.62 -5.32 -12.67
N LEU A 65 -19.65 -4.45 -12.96
CA LEU A 65 -19.64 -3.57 -14.12
C LEU A 65 -18.94 -4.17 -15.35
N GLN A 66 -18.46 -5.42 -15.28
CA GLN A 66 -17.65 -6.07 -16.33
C GLN A 66 -16.41 -5.25 -16.73
N ALA A 67 -15.84 -4.52 -15.78
CA ALA A 67 -14.61 -3.75 -15.97
C ALA A 67 -13.37 -4.59 -15.64
N ASP A 68 -12.22 -4.12 -16.13
CA ASP A 68 -10.91 -4.67 -15.79
C ASP A 68 -10.55 -4.45 -14.30
N PRO A 69 -9.54 -5.17 -13.76
CA PRO A 69 -9.09 -4.99 -12.40
C PRO A 69 -8.76 -3.54 -12.04
N VAL A 70 -9.06 -3.18 -10.79
CA VAL A 70 -8.84 -1.84 -10.26
C VAL A 70 -7.33 -1.55 -10.23
N ILE A 71 -6.93 -0.47 -10.88
CA ILE A 71 -5.53 0.01 -10.87
C ILE A 71 -5.32 0.90 -9.64
N SER A 72 -6.23 1.84 -9.43
CA SER A 72 -6.19 2.79 -8.32
C SER A 72 -7.59 3.32 -7.99
N CYS A 73 -7.71 3.85 -6.78
CA CYS A 73 -8.86 4.59 -6.30
C CYS A 73 -8.35 5.80 -5.52
N MET A 74 -8.95 6.96 -5.75
CA MET A 74 -8.68 8.17 -4.98
C MET A 74 -10.00 8.64 -4.39
N ALA A 75 -10.02 8.86 -3.08
CA ALA A 75 -11.14 9.46 -2.37
C ALA A 75 -10.73 10.85 -1.88
N GLU A 76 -11.58 11.84 -2.13
CA GLU A 76 -11.47 13.15 -1.52
C GLU A 76 -12.18 13.13 -0.17
N LEU A 77 -11.48 13.57 0.87
CA LEU A 77 -11.96 13.64 2.24
C LEU A 77 -11.98 15.10 2.68
N TYR A 78 -12.78 15.42 3.70
CA TYR A 78 -12.60 16.69 4.38
C TYR A 78 -11.21 16.71 5.02
N GLY A 79 -10.33 17.57 4.51
CA GLY A 79 -8.95 17.72 4.98
C GLY A 79 -7.87 17.09 4.10
N GLY A 80 -8.22 16.45 2.97
CA GLY A 80 -7.21 15.93 2.04
C GLY A 80 -7.68 14.77 1.16
N TYR A 81 -6.74 13.92 0.78
CA TYR A 81 -6.94 12.84 -0.17
C TYR A 81 -6.47 11.51 0.39
N MET A 82 -7.19 10.44 0.04
CA MET A 82 -6.77 9.06 0.29
C MET A 82 -6.57 8.35 -1.05
N PHE A 83 -5.39 7.77 -1.24
CA PHE A 83 -5.01 7.00 -2.41
C PHE A 83 -4.96 5.52 -2.04
N SER A 84 -5.58 4.67 -2.86
CA SER A 84 -5.44 3.22 -2.81
C SER A 84 -4.95 2.74 -4.17
N MET A 85 -3.82 2.04 -4.21
CA MET A 85 -3.22 1.58 -5.46
C MET A 85 -2.90 0.08 -5.40
N SER A 86 -3.15 -0.61 -6.49
CA SER A 86 -2.89 -2.05 -6.60
C SER A 86 -1.40 -2.30 -6.84
N ILE A 87 -0.83 -3.25 -6.09
CA ILE A 87 0.52 -3.75 -6.29
C ILE A 87 0.42 -5.11 -7.00
N PRO A 88 1.22 -5.35 -8.07
CA PRO A 88 1.31 -6.68 -8.68
C PRO A 88 1.58 -7.77 -7.62
N GLY A 89 0.86 -8.89 -7.70
CA GLY A 89 0.91 -9.94 -6.66
C GLY A 89 -0.21 -9.84 -5.62
N GLY A 90 -1.14 -8.88 -5.77
CA GLY A 90 -2.39 -8.81 -5.02
C GLY A 90 -2.33 -7.99 -3.73
N ALA A 91 -1.16 -7.43 -3.39
CA ALA A 91 -1.04 -6.44 -2.33
C ALA A 91 -1.62 -5.08 -2.78
N SER A 92 -1.83 -4.19 -1.84
CA SER A 92 -2.24 -2.81 -2.09
C SER A 92 -1.45 -1.84 -1.24
N LEU A 93 -1.36 -0.61 -1.71
CA LEU A 93 -0.78 0.53 -1.01
C LEU A 93 -1.89 1.52 -0.69
N LEU A 94 -1.91 2.04 0.54
CA LEU A 94 -2.78 3.13 0.96
C LEU A 94 -1.92 4.33 1.37
N ALA A 95 -2.27 5.54 0.91
CA ALA A 95 -1.61 6.77 1.32
C ALA A 95 -2.63 7.88 1.63
N LEU A 96 -2.29 8.75 2.60
CA LEU A 96 -3.05 9.95 2.95
C LEU A 96 -2.20 11.18 2.65
N ALA A 97 -2.81 12.17 2.00
CA ALA A 97 -2.21 13.46 1.73
C ALA A 97 -3.12 14.62 2.14
N SER A 98 -2.55 15.77 2.49
CA SER A 98 -3.29 17.00 2.79
C SER A 98 -3.88 17.62 1.53
N TYR A 99 -4.73 18.64 1.69
CA TYR A 99 -5.30 19.38 0.56
C TYR A 99 -4.28 20.24 -0.20
N ASP A 100 -3.14 20.52 0.43
CA ASP A 100 -2.08 21.34 -0.17
C ASP A 100 -1.21 20.54 -1.15
N CYS A 101 -1.38 19.21 -1.20
CA CYS A 101 -0.59 18.34 -2.06
C CYS A 101 -0.87 18.56 -3.55
N ASP A 102 0.16 18.36 -4.38
CA ASP A 102 -0.02 18.14 -5.81
C ASP A 102 -0.41 16.68 -6.05
N ILE A 103 -1.69 16.44 -6.33
CA ILE A 103 -2.26 15.11 -6.58
C ILE A 103 -1.50 14.37 -7.69
N GLY A 104 -1.07 15.08 -8.74
CA GLY A 104 -0.34 14.48 -9.87
C GLY A 104 1.05 14.02 -9.45
N GLN A 105 1.75 14.83 -8.66
CA GLN A 105 3.06 14.46 -8.10
C GLN A 105 2.94 13.29 -7.12
N VAL A 106 1.96 13.33 -6.21
CA VAL A 106 1.73 12.25 -5.25
C VAL A 106 1.43 10.94 -5.98
N GLY A 107 0.54 10.96 -6.97
CA GLY A 107 0.24 9.78 -7.78
C GLY A 107 1.45 9.22 -8.52
N HIS A 108 2.33 10.09 -9.03
CA HIS A 108 3.57 9.69 -9.69
C HIS A 108 4.55 9.00 -8.74
N GLU A 109 4.82 9.61 -7.58
CA GLU A 109 5.75 9.06 -6.60
C GLU A 109 5.20 7.77 -5.95
N LEU A 110 3.88 7.66 -5.79
CA LEU A 110 3.24 6.41 -5.36
C LEU A 110 3.45 5.28 -6.38
N ALA A 111 3.33 5.57 -7.68
CA ALA A 111 3.61 4.58 -8.72
C ALA A 111 5.08 4.14 -8.70
N ASP A 112 6.01 5.08 -8.49
CA ASP A 112 7.44 4.78 -8.35
C ASP A 112 7.74 3.98 -7.09
N LEU A 113 7.06 4.27 -5.98
CA LEU A 113 7.15 3.48 -4.75
C LEU A 113 6.68 2.04 -5.00
N ILE A 114 5.54 1.85 -5.66
CA ILE A 114 5.02 0.51 -6.04
C ILE A 114 6.05 -0.26 -6.86
N ASN A 115 6.72 0.39 -7.82
CA ASN A 115 7.78 -0.24 -8.62
C ASN A 115 8.97 -0.69 -7.78
N LYS A 116 9.34 0.07 -6.73
CA LYS A 116 10.42 -0.28 -5.79
C LYS A 116 10.04 -1.45 -4.88
N ILE A 117 8.80 -1.48 -4.39
CA ILE A 117 8.37 -2.45 -3.37
C ILE A 117 7.78 -3.75 -3.96
N GLY A 118 7.18 -3.69 -5.15
CA GLY A 118 6.49 -4.80 -5.82
C GLY A 118 7.30 -6.10 -5.95
N PRO A 119 8.60 -6.06 -6.33
CA PRO A 119 9.44 -7.26 -6.38
C PRO A 119 9.58 -7.97 -5.02
N SER A 120 9.47 -7.22 -3.92
CA SER A 120 9.70 -7.68 -2.55
C SER A 120 8.46 -8.29 -1.91
N ILE A 121 7.27 -7.92 -2.41
CA ILE A 121 5.96 -8.30 -1.85
C ILE A 121 5.31 -9.44 -2.66
N SER A 122 5.84 -9.73 -3.85
CA SER A 122 5.32 -10.80 -4.70
C SER A 122 5.37 -12.17 -3.99
N PRO A 123 4.37 -13.05 -4.18
CA PRO A 123 4.27 -14.35 -3.49
C PRO A 123 5.53 -15.21 -3.56
N GLU A 124 6.31 -15.10 -4.65
CA GLU A 124 7.58 -15.80 -4.86
C GLU A 124 8.66 -15.42 -3.82
N ALA A 125 8.64 -14.17 -3.34
CA ALA A 125 9.57 -13.68 -2.32
C ALA A 125 9.25 -14.22 -0.90
N ARG A 126 8.00 -14.64 -0.64
CA ARG A 126 7.58 -15.25 0.64
C ARG A 126 7.85 -16.76 0.70
N GLY A 127 7.95 -17.44 -0.44
CA GLY A 127 8.25 -18.88 -0.51
C GLY A 127 9.69 -19.26 -0.14
N GLN A 128 10.63 -18.32 -0.21
CA GLN A 128 12.04 -18.56 0.13
C GLN A 128 12.33 -18.55 1.63
N VAL A 129 11.42 -18.01 2.46
CA VAL A 129 11.59 -17.96 3.92
C VAL A 129 11.17 -19.28 4.59
N SER A 130 10.22 -20.03 3.99
CA SER A 130 9.73 -21.29 4.56
C SER A 130 10.54 -22.54 4.19
N THR A 131 11.39 -22.48 3.15
CA THR A 131 12.23 -23.63 2.73
C THR A 131 13.64 -23.61 3.31
N ALA A 132 14.08 -22.50 3.90
CA ALA A 132 15.41 -22.38 4.52
C ALA A 132 15.50 -22.96 5.95
N ASN A 133 14.40 -23.48 6.52
CA ASN A 133 14.35 -23.92 7.92
C ASN A 133 13.98 -25.41 8.12
N HIS A 134 14.19 -26.26 7.10
CA HIS A 134 13.91 -27.71 7.17
C HIS A 134 15.10 -28.60 6.76
N GLY A 135 16.32 -28.14 6.98
CA GLY A 135 17.50 -28.94 6.64
C GLY A 135 18.70 -28.65 7.52
N GLN A 136 18.62 -29.00 8.81
CA GLN A 136 19.73 -29.57 9.59
C GLN A 136 19.18 -30.52 10.66
#